data_AF-A0A1V5X3C3-F1
#
_entry.id   AF-A0A1V5X3C3-F1
#
_cell.length_a   1.000
_cell.length_b   1.000
_cell.length_c   1.000
_cell.angle_alpha   90.00
_cell.angle_beta   90.00
_cell.angle_gamma   90.00
#
_symmetry.space_group_name_H-M   'P 1'
#
loop_
_entity.id
_entity.type
_entity.pdbx_description
1 polymer ?
#
loop_
_entity_poly.entity_id
_entity_poly.type
_entity_poly.pdbx_seq_one_letter_code
_entity_poly.pdbx_strand_id
1 'polypeptide(L)'
;MKIQRTSAGNIEFIGVENPNFCPICGEALNGDTASWSYSSNVWNRIPYLCGHGCKFVENMNNTQDASLDDWTESVIIYKEDMLELIMTKKD
;
A
#
# COMPACT_ATOMS: atom_id res chain seq x y z
N MET A 1 -8.01 9.71 -0.37
CA MET A 1 -6.95 9.04 0.42
C MET A 1 -7.20 9.15 1.92
N LYS A 2 -7.26 8.04 2.63
CA LYS A 2 -7.28 7.95 4.11
C LYS A 2 -5.90 7.48 4.60
N ILE A 3 -5.48 7.91 5.78
CA ILE A 3 -4.20 7.51 6.39
C ILE A 3 -4.47 6.82 7.73
N GLN A 4 -3.85 5.67 7.98
CA GLN A 4 -3.93 4.97 9.27
C GLN A 4 -2.61 4.33 9.69
N ARG A 5 -2.49 4.02 10.99
CA ARG A 5 -1.36 3.24 11.54
C ARG A 5 -1.79 1.80 11.73
N THR A 6 -1.00 0.87 11.20
CA THR A 6 -1.19 -0.57 11.44
C THR A 6 -0.74 -0.96 12.84
N SER A 7 -1.16 -2.13 13.33
CA SER A 7 -0.70 -2.70 14.60
C SER A 7 0.82 -2.95 14.63
N ALA A 8 1.44 -3.16 13.47
CA ALA A 8 2.89 -3.30 13.32
C ALA A 8 3.66 -1.97 13.37
N GLY A 9 2.95 -0.83 13.40
CA GLY A 9 3.53 0.52 13.45
C GLY A 9 3.79 1.15 12.08
N ASN A 10 3.48 0.47 10.98
CA ASN A 10 3.59 1.03 9.63
C ASN A 10 2.50 2.08 9.35
N ILE A 11 2.76 2.98 8.40
CA ILE A 11 1.75 3.90 7.88
C ILE A 11 1.10 3.29 6.65
N GLU A 12 -0.21 3.35 6.60
CA GLU A 12 -1.02 2.91 5.48
C GLU A 12 -1.77 4.08 4.86
N PHE A 13 -1.73 4.16 3.54
CA PHE A 13 -2.46 5.11 2.73
C PHE A 13 -3.50 4.33 1.91
N ILE A 14 -4.78 4.59 2.16
CA ILE A 14 -5.91 3.88 1.54
C ILE A 14 -6.51 4.77 0.45
N GLY A 15 -6.73 4.21 -0.74
CA GLY A 15 -7.26 4.94 -1.89
C GLY A 15 -6.27 6.00 -2.37
N VAL A 16 -5.06 5.55 -2.70
CA VAL A 16 -3.97 6.37 -3.23
C VAL A 16 -4.19 6.60 -4.72
N GLU A 17 -3.99 7.82 -5.23
CA GLU A 17 -4.16 8.14 -6.65
C GLU A 17 -3.07 7.51 -7.54
N ASN A 18 -1.84 7.44 -7.04
CA ASN A 18 -0.66 6.91 -7.75
C ASN A 18 0.04 5.79 -6.95
N PRO A 19 -0.60 4.64 -6.71
CA PRO A 19 -0.02 3.56 -5.88
C PRO A 19 1.09 2.78 -6.60
N ASN A 20 1.38 3.10 -7.86
CA ASN A 20 2.48 2.48 -8.62
C ASN A 20 3.84 3.15 -8.35
N PHE A 21 3.86 4.25 -7.61
CA PHE A 21 5.06 4.99 -7.26
C PHE A 21 5.12 5.22 -5.75
N CYS A 22 6.33 5.09 -5.19
CA CYS A 22 6.55 5.25 -3.77
C CYS A 22 6.16 6.68 -3.32
N PRO A 23 5.26 6.83 -2.33
CA PRO A 23 4.90 8.14 -1.80
C PRO A 23 6.05 8.93 -1.14
N ILE A 24 7.17 8.28 -0.82
CA ILE A 24 8.37 8.95 -0.27
C ILE A 24 9.27 9.47 -1.39
N CYS A 25 9.69 8.61 -2.31
CA CYS A 25 10.78 8.91 -3.25
C CYS A 25 10.37 8.86 -4.73
N GLY A 26 9.14 8.46 -5.06
CA GLY A 26 8.66 8.35 -6.43
C GLY A 26 9.15 7.12 -7.20
N GLU A 27 9.92 6.23 -6.59
CA GLU A 27 10.38 4.99 -7.23
C GLU A 27 9.23 4.05 -7.56
N ALA A 28 9.33 3.33 -8.68
CA ALA A 28 8.27 2.44 -9.16
C ALA A 28 8.15 1.16 -8.32
N LEU A 29 7.05 0.44 -8.54
CA LEU A 29 6.87 -0.92 -8.02
C LEU A 29 7.87 -1.90 -8.64
N ASN A 30 8.24 -2.92 -7.86
CA ASN A 30 8.85 -4.12 -8.38
C ASN A 30 7.79 -4.87 -9.20
N GLY A 31 7.91 -4.85 -10.53
CA GLY A 31 6.96 -5.44 -11.47
C GLY A 31 6.89 -6.97 -11.44
N ASP A 32 7.61 -7.63 -10.53
CA ASP A 32 7.52 -9.07 -10.34
C ASP A 32 6.18 -9.45 -9.69
N THR A 33 5.31 -10.05 -10.50
CA THR A 33 4.00 -10.53 -10.07
C THR A 33 4.01 -11.99 -9.60
N ALA A 34 5.17 -12.66 -9.61
CA ALA A 34 5.30 -14.04 -9.16
C ALA A 34 5.23 -14.17 -7.63
N SER A 35 5.46 -13.09 -6.88
CA SER A 35 5.32 -13.06 -5.41
C SER A 35 3.88 -12.87 -4.92
N TRP A 36 2.90 -13.01 -5.81
CA TRP A 36 1.48 -12.77 -5.50
C TRP A 36 0.90 -13.95 -4.73
N SER A 37 0.49 -13.70 -3.49
CA SER A 37 -0.20 -14.67 -2.63
C SER A 37 -1.40 -14.02 -1.95
N TYR A 38 -2.53 -14.71 -1.95
CA TYR A 38 -3.74 -14.32 -1.22
C TYR A 38 -3.54 -14.54 0.29
N SER A 39 -3.86 -13.52 1.10
CA SER A 39 -4.02 -13.65 2.54
C SER A 39 -5.30 -12.93 2.92
N SER A 40 -6.18 -13.59 3.68
CA SER A 40 -7.52 -13.13 4.09
C SER A 40 -7.69 -11.60 4.08
N ASN A 41 -8.50 -11.10 3.14
CA ASN A 41 -8.85 -9.68 2.89
C ASN A 41 -7.80 -8.79 2.18
N VAL A 42 -6.66 -9.32 1.78
CA VAL A 42 -5.62 -8.59 1.02
C VAL A 42 -5.21 -9.41 -0.21
N TRP A 43 -5.38 -8.80 -1.38
CA TRP A 43 -4.78 -9.24 -2.62
C TRP A 43 -3.43 -8.56 -2.79
N ASN A 44 -2.38 -9.35 -2.57
CA ASN A 44 -1.01 -9.16 -3.10
C ASN A 44 -0.25 -7.93 -2.62
N ARG A 45 0.95 -8.13 -2.07
CA ARG A 45 1.88 -7.06 -1.78
C ARG A 45 2.90 -6.97 -2.90
N ILE A 46 3.00 -5.80 -3.53
CA ILE A 46 4.03 -5.49 -4.52
C ILE A 46 4.99 -4.49 -3.88
N PRO A 47 6.24 -4.87 -3.56
CA PRO A 47 7.18 -3.95 -2.96
C PRO A 47 7.60 -2.86 -3.96
N TYR A 48 7.93 -1.67 -3.47
CA TYR A 48 8.62 -0.67 -4.30
C TYR A 48 10.08 -1.06 -4.51
N LEU A 49 10.67 -0.63 -5.63
CA LEU A 49 12.09 -0.85 -5.93
C LEU A 49 13.02 -0.24 -4.87
N CYS A 50 12.59 0.85 -4.23
CA CYS A 50 13.32 1.50 -3.15
C CYS A 50 13.26 0.75 -1.81
N GLY A 51 12.33 -0.19 -1.64
CA GLY A 51 12.17 -0.93 -0.38
C GLY A 51 11.39 -0.19 0.72
N HIS A 52 11.02 1.09 0.55
CA HIS A 52 10.28 1.88 1.56
C HIS A 52 8.91 1.32 1.96
N GLY A 53 8.38 0.39 1.17
CA GLY A 53 7.00 -0.04 1.32
C GLY A 53 6.51 -0.94 0.20
N CYS A 54 5.20 -1.11 0.16
CA CYS A 54 4.53 -1.93 -0.85
C CYS A 54 3.12 -1.41 -1.16
N LYS A 55 2.67 -1.64 -2.39
CA LYS A 55 1.26 -1.55 -2.81
C LYS A 55 0.55 -2.86 -2.47
N PHE A 56 -0.72 -2.79 -2.11
CA PHE A 56 -1.62 -3.93 -2.07
C PHE A 56 -3.05 -3.53 -2.42
N VAL A 57 -3.87 -4.52 -2.77
CA VAL A 57 -5.31 -4.34 -2.98
C VAL A 57 -6.03 -4.94 -1.78
N GLU A 58 -6.90 -4.17 -1.14
CA GLU A 58 -7.70 -4.64 -0.02
C GLU A 58 -9.19 -4.52 -0.33
N ASN A 59 -9.98 -5.35 0.33
CA ASN A 59 -11.43 -5.28 0.26
C ASN A 59 -11.97 -4.45 1.43
N MET A 60 -12.49 -3.27 1.12
CA MET A 60 -13.04 -2.35 2.12
C MET A 60 -14.44 -2.76 2.58
N ASN A 61 -15.13 -3.60 1.82
CA ASN A 61 -16.46 -4.11 2.15
C ASN A 61 -16.73 -5.46 1.45
N ASN A 62 -16.59 -6.55 2.22
CA ASN A 62 -16.79 -7.92 1.73
C ASN A 62 -18.29 -8.27 1.68
N THR A 63 -18.73 -8.72 0.52
CA THR A 63 -20.09 -9.19 0.23
C THR A 63 -20.08 -10.66 -0.17
N GLN A 64 -21.26 -11.27 -0.36
CA GLN A 64 -21.34 -12.66 -0.84
C GLN A 64 -20.95 -12.82 -2.32
N ASP A 65 -20.74 -11.72 -3.04
CA ASP A 65 -20.39 -11.69 -4.46
C ASP A 65 -19.16 -10.79 -4.68
N ALA A 66 -18.03 -11.38 -5.06
CA ALA A 66 -16.77 -10.67 -5.24
C ALA A 66 -16.83 -9.51 -6.27
N SER A 67 -17.83 -9.50 -7.16
CA SER A 67 -18.05 -8.40 -8.11
C SER A 67 -18.69 -7.16 -7.48
N LEU A 68 -19.30 -7.31 -6.30
CA LEU A 68 -19.93 -6.26 -5.51
C LEU A 68 -19.04 -5.78 -4.35
N ASP A 69 -17.86 -6.37 -4.20
CA ASP A 69 -16.89 -6.00 -3.19
C ASP A 69 -16.24 -4.64 -3.50
N ASP A 70 -15.92 -3.90 -2.45
CA ASP A 70 -15.29 -2.57 -2.55
C ASP A 70 -13.77 -2.69 -2.55
N TRP A 71 -13.22 -3.11 -3.69
CA TRP A 71 -11.77 -3.27 -3.89
C TRP A 71 -11.07 -1.91 -3.98
N THR A 72 -10.06 -1.68 -3.14
CA THR A 72 -9.29 -0.44 -3.11
C THR A 72 -7.80 -0.71 -3.16
N GLU A 73 -7.05 0.12 -3.90
CA GLU A 73 -5.59 0.11 -3.89
C GLU A 73 -5.06 0.93 -2.70
N SER A 74 -4.20 0.29 -1.91
CA SER A 74 -3.59 0.84 -0.71
C SER A 74 -2.08 0.68 -0.74
N VAL A 75 -1.39 1.51 0.03
CA VAL A 75 0.07 1.52 0.13
C VAL A 75 0.47 1.50 1.59
N ILE A 76 1.39 0.60 1.96
CA ILE A 76 2.08 0.64 3.25
C ILE A 76 3.47 1.24 3.05
N ILE A 77 3.84 2.17 3.93
CA ILE A 77 5.20 2.63 4.18
C ILE A 77 5.68 2.00 5.49
N TYR A 78 6.84 1.38 5.46
CA TYR A 78 7.39 0.70 6.62
C TYR A 78 7.79 1.70 7.72
N LYS A 79 7.68 1.25 8.97
CA LYS A 79 7.92 2.11 10.14
C LYS A 79 9.34 2.69 10.17
N GLU A 80 10.31 1.94 9.67
CA GLU A 80 11.72 2.34 9.54
C GLU A 80 11.90 3.57 8.63
N ASP A 81 11.04 3.74 7.63
CA ASP A 81 11.13 4.80 6.63
C ASP A 81 10.20 6.00 6.93
N MET A 82 9.51 5.99 8.08
CA MET A 82 8.55 7.05 8.44
C MET A 82 9.18 8.43 8.62
N LEU A 83 10.46 8.50 9.00
CA LEU A 83 11.13 9.80 9.18
C LEU A 83 11.31 10.51 7.84
N GLU A 84 11.64 9.77 6.79
CA GLU A 84 11.80 10.31 5.43
C GLU A 84 10.45 10.82 4.88
N LEU A 85 9.36 10.10 5.16
CA LEU A 85 7.99 10.50 4.82
C LEU A 85 7.56 11.84 5.46
N ILE A 86 8.01 12.14 6.68
CA ILE A 86 7.66 13.39 7.37
C ILE A 86 8.48 14.57 6.82
N MET A 87 9.71 14.30 6.37
CA MET A 87 10.60 15.32 5.82
C MET A 87 10.22 15.77 4.41
N THR A 88 9.58 14.90 3.61
CA THR A 88 9.12 15.23 2.25
C THR A 88 7.84 16.06 2.20
N LYS A 89 7.10 16.21 3.31
CA LYS A 89 5.85 17.01 3.38
C LYS A 89 6.04 18.47 3.83
N LYS A 90 7.28 18.95 3.93
CA LYS A 90 7.57 20.37 4.20
C LYS A 90 7.73 21.11 2.87
N ASP A 91 6.62 21.46 2.23
CA ASP A 91 6.49 22.58 1.28
C ASP A 91 5.04 23.07 1.27
#